data_AF-A0A841ZVS9-F1
#
_entry.id   AF-A0A841ZVS9-F1
#
_cell.length_a   1.000
_cell.length_b   1.000
_cell.length_c   1.000
_cell.angle_alpha   90.00
_cell.angle_beta   90.00
_cell.angle_gamma   90.00
#
_symmetry.space_group_name_H-M   'P 1'
#
loop_
_entity.id
_entity.type
_entity.pdbx_description
1 polymer ?
#
loop_
_entity_poly.entity_id
_entity_poly.type
_entity_poly.pdbx_seq_one_letter_code
_entity_poly.pdbx_strand_id
1 'polypeptide(L)'
;MTKDELLTQLEQRFSGVASLTIEYLTATLNEAMRLEGFGSSVSFSDADATRIMLRARILVTEDLAFNTASYFSFKDGEESVDKSRTSANYLTLLARLNAEYEANYTQKSGFKIMKRLDRL
;
A
#
# COMPACT_ATOMS: atom_id res chain seq x y z
N MET A 1 -6.88 -11.93 -14.27
CA MET A 1 -7.28 -12.08 -12.86
C MET A 1 -8.58 -11.36 -12.57
N THR A 2 -9.40 -11.88 -11.67
CA THR A 2 -10.65 -11.25 -11.20
C THR A 2 -10.43 -10.51 -9.89
N LYS A 3 -11.37 -9.64 -9.54
CA LYS A 3 -11.36 -8.93 -8.25
C LYS A 3 -11.36 -9.90 -7.05
N ASP A 4 -12.12 -10.99 -7.12
CA ASP A 4 -12.24 -11.96 -6.02
C ASP A 4 -10.92 -12.72 -5.80
N GLU A 5 -10.18 -13.01 -6.88
CA GLU A 5 -8.83 -13.58 -6.80
C GLU A 5 -7.86 -12.61 -6.12
N LEU A 6 -7.93 -11.32 -6.45
CA LEU A 6 -7.10 -10.29 -5.80
C LEU A 6 -7.45 -10.13 -4.32
N LEU A 7 -8.74 -10.16 -3.98
CA LEU A 7 -9.19 -10.06 -2.59
C LEU A 7 -8.68 -11.24 -1.76
N THR A 8 -8.80 -12.46 -2.28
CA THR A 8 -8.29 -13.67 -1.61
C THR A 8 -6.78 -13.59 -1.38
N GLN A 9 -6.02 -13.10 -2.37
CA GLN A 9 -4.59 -12.88 -2.21
C GLN A 9 -4.28 -11.81 -1.16
N LEU A 10 -5.06 -10.72 -1.12
CA LEU A 10 -4.89 -9.65 -0.15
C LEU A 10 -5.15 -10.15 1.27
N GLU A 11 -6.21 -10.92 1.48
CA GLU A 11 -6.51 -11.58 2.75
C GLU A 11 -5.37 -12.49 3.21
N GLN A 12 -4.87 -13.35 2.33
CA GLN A 12 -3.75 -14.24 2.65
C GLN A 12 -2.48 -13.47 3.05
N ARG A 13 -2.22 -12.30 2.47
CA ARG A 13 -1.07 -11.47 2.83
C ARG A 13 -1.20 -10.84 4.21
N PHE A 14 -2.43 -10.62 4.67
CA PHE A 14 -2.74 -9.96 5.94
C PHE A 14 -3.37 -10.89 6.98
N SER A 15 -3.36 -12.22 6.76
CA SER A 15 -4.05 -13.23 7.57
C SER A 15 -3.55 -13.38 9.01
N GLY A 16 -2.56 -12.58 9.44
CA GLY A 16 -2.06 -12.52 10.81
C GLY A 16 -2.32 -11.18 11.51
N VAL A 17 -2.99 -10.23 10.86
CA VAL A 17 -3.26 -8.90 11.41
C VAL A 17 -4.69 -8.88 11.96
N ALA A 18 -4.82 -9.03 13.28
CA ALA A 18 -6.10 -9.23 13.97
C ALA A 18 -7.13 -8.10 13.80
N SER A 19 -6.73 -6.92 13.33
CA SER A 19 -7.60 -5.75 13.18
C SER A 19 -8.21 -5.57 11.79
N LEU A 20 -7.87 -6.42 10.82
CA LEU A 20 -8.31 -6.24 9.43
C LEU A 20 -9.50 -7.16 9.13
N THR A 21 -10.66 -6.56 8.86
CA THR A 21 -11.85 -7.28 8.42
C THR A 21 -11.88 -7.43 6.91
N ILE A 22 -12.65 -8.41 6.42
CA ILE A 22 -12.84 -8.63 4.98
C ILE A 22 -13.52 -7.44 4.30
N GLU A 23 -14.44 -6.76 4.99
CA GLU A 23 -15.12 -5.56 4.49
C GLU A 23 -14.13 -4.42 4.28
N TYR A 24 -13.20 -4.24 5.24
CA TYR A 24 -12.14 -3.26 5.13
C TYR A 24 -11.21 -3.60 3.95
N LEU A 25 -10.72 -4.83 3.85
CA LEU A 25 -9.85 -5.25 2.74
C LEU A 25 -10.54 -5.10 1.38
N THR A 26 -11.84 -5.38 1.31
CA THR A 26 -12.65 -5.17 0.10
C THR A 26 -12.75 -3.70 -0.25
N ALA A 27 -13.00 -2.82 0.73
CA ALA A 27 -13.05 -1.38 0.52
C ALA A 27 -11.70 -0.83 0.04
N THR A 28 -10.61 -1.27 0.66
CA THR A 28 -9.25 -0.86 0.29
C THR A 28 -8.86 -1.35 -1.10
N LEU A 29 -9.26 -2.57 -1.49
CA LEU A 29 -9.06 -3.08 -2.83
C LEU A 29 -9.85 -2.26 -3.87
N ASN A 30 -11.11 -1.91 -3.58
CA ASN A 30 -11.89 -1.04 -4.45
C ASN A 30 -11.23 0.33 -4.63
N GLU A 31 -10.71 0.89 -3.55
CA GLU A 31 -10.01 2.17 -3.58
C GLU A 31 -8.71 2.09 -4.38
N ALA A 32 -7.92 1.03 -4.19
CA ALA A 32 -6.73 0.78 -5.00
C ALA A 32 -7.07 0.66 -6.48
N MET A 33 -8.10 -0.10 -6.84
CA MET A 33 -8.59 -0.20 -8.22
C MET A 33 -8.97 1.18 -8.78
N ARG A 34 -9.69 1.99 -8.00
CA ARG A 34 -10.12 3.34 -8.39
C ARG A 34 -8.93 4.27 -8.63
N LEU A 35 -7.92 4.26 -7.74
CA LEU A 35 -6.71 5.06 -7.87
C LEU A 35 -5.86 4.66 -9.08
N GLU A 36 -5.87 3.38 -9.44
CA GLU A 36 -5.19 2.88 -10.63
C GLU A 36 -6.04 3.04 -11.92
N GLY A 37 -7.27 3.56 -11.81
CA GLY A 37 -8.14 3.88 -12.95
C GLY A 37 -9.03 2.74 -13.44
N PHE A 38 -9.21 1.68 -12.64
CA PHE A 38 -10.01 0.51 -13.00
C PHE A 38 -11.42 0.55 -12.39
N GLY A 39 -12.40 0.09 -13.17
CA GLY A 39 -13.77 -0.14 -12.70
C GLY A 39 -13.94 -1.50 -12.00
N SER A 40 -15.05 -1.67 -11.28
CA SER A 40 -15.34 -2.84 -10.44
C SER A 40 -15.61 -4.15 -11.20
N SER A 41 -15.85 -4.09 -12.51
CA SER A 41 -16.35 -5.22 -13.33
C SER A 41 -15.39 -5.61 -14.46
N VAL A 42 -14.10 -5.34 -14.31
CA VAL A 42 -13.08 -5.57 -15.34
C VAL A 42 -12.21 -6.77 -14.94
N SER A 43 -11.82 -7.58 -15.92
CA SER A 43 -10.72 -8.55 -15.74
C SER A 43 -9.39 -7.83 -15.90
N PHE A 44 -8.44 -8.11 -15.01
CA PHE A 44 -7.13 -7.48 -15.00
C PHE A 44 -6.12 -8.34 -15.74
N SER A 45 -5.22 -7.71 -16.49
CA SER A 45 -3.96 -8.36 -16.89
C SER A 45 -3.11 -8.63 -15.65
N ASP A 46 -2.12 -9.51 -15.74
CA ASP A 46 -1.23 -9.80 -14.60
C ASP A 46 -0.42 -8.57 -14.16
N ALA A 47 -0.07 -7.69 -15.11
CA ALA A 47 0.62 -6.44 -14.82
C ALA A 47 -0.27 -5.47 -14.04
N ASP A 48 -1.53 -5.33 -14.45
CA ASP A 48 -2.52 -4.47 -13.78
C ASP A 48 -2.87 -5.02 -12.39
N ALA A 49 -3.09 -6.33 -12.30
CA ALA A 49 -3.33 -7.02 -11.04
C ALA A 49 -2.20 -6.79 -10.04
N THR A 50 -0.94 -6.92 -10.48
CA THR A 50 0.24 -6.67 -9.65
C THR A 50 0.27 -5.22 -9.16
N ARG A 51 -0.01 -4.27 -10.05
CA ARG A 51 -0.03 -2.84 -9.73
C ARG A 51 -1.12 -2.50 -8.71
N ILE A 52 -2.35 -3.00 -8.92
CA ILE A 52 -3.49 -2.83 -8.00
C ILE A 52 -3.17 -3.44 -6.64
N MET A 53 -2.61 -4.66 -6.61
CA MET A 53 -2.23 -5.32 -5.37
C MET A 53 -1.16 -4.55 -4.59
N LEU A 54 -0.17 -4.01 -5.29
CA LEU A 54 0.86 -3.19 -4.65
C LEU A 54 0.25 -1.91 -4.06
N ARG A 55 -0.64 -1.25 -4.80
CA ARG A 55 -1.39 -0.08 -4.30
C ARG A 55 -2.24 -0.41 -3.07
N ALA A 56 -2.98 -1.52 -3.11
CA ALA A 56 -3.81 -1.96 -1.97
C ALA A 56 -2.95 -2.21 -0.72
N ARG A 57 -1.79 -2.85 -0.87
CA ARG A 57 -0.85 -3.09 0.24
C ARG A 57 -0.30 -1.80 0.82
N ILE A 58 -0.03 -0.80 0.00
CA ILE A 58 0.41 0.54 0.45
C ILE A 58 -0.67 1.13 1.37
N LEU A 59 -1.92 1.19 0.90
CA LEU A 59 -3.03 1.76 1.66
C LEU A 59 -3.25 1.04 3.01
N VAL A 60 -3.28 -0.30 3.01
CA VAL A 60 -3.43 -1.07 4.27
C VAL A 60 -2.27 -0.80 5.22
N THR A 61 -1.03 -0.76 4.71
CA THR A 61 0.16 -0.55 5.55
C THR A 61 0.21 0.86 6.12
N GLU A 62 -0.22 1.85 5.35
CA GLU A 62 -0.36 3.24 5.78
C GLU A 62 -1.35 3.37 6.93
N ASP A 63 -2.55 2.80 6.79
CA ASP A 63 -3.56 2.81 7.85
C ASP A 63 -3.08 2.08 9.12
N LEU A 64 -2.37 0.96 8.98
CA LEU A 64 -1.76 0.27 10.12
C LEU A 64 -0.68 1.11 10.81
N ALA A 65 0.16 1.80 10.04
CA ALA A 65 1.19 2.69 10.58
C ALA A 65 0.57 3.85 11.38
N PHE A 66 -0.48 4.48 10.84
CA PHE A 66 -1.22 5.56 11.50
C PHE A 66 -1.96 5.07 12.74
N ASN A 67 -2.71 3.97 12.65
CA ASN A 67 -3.47 3.45 13.78
C ASN A 67 -2.56 3.01 14.93
N THR A 68 -1.41 2.40 14.62
CA THR A 68 -0.43 2.03 15.65
C THR A 68 0.27 3.24 16.26
N ALA A 69 0.41 4.36 15.54
CA ALA A 69 0.91 5.64 16.06
C ALA A 69 0.06 6.19 17.22
N SER A 70 -1.25 5.93 17.21
CA SER A 70 -2.17 6.41 18.24
C SER A 70 -2.05 5.69 19.59
N TYR A 71 -1.47 4.47 19.64
CA TYR A 71 -1.36 3.66 20.86
C TYR A 71 -0.03 3.87 21.63
N PHE A 72 0.75 4.90 21.30
CA PHE A 72 2.14 5.09 21.75
C PHE A 72 2.34 5.46 23.23
N SER A 73 1.29 5.71 23.99
CA SER A 73 1.44 6.04 25.41
C SER A 73 0.20 5.63 26.19
N PHE A 74 0.13 4.36 26.58
CA PHE A 74 -0.72 3.95 27.69
C PHE A 74 0.19 3.70 28.90
N LYS A 75 0.14 4.61 29.88
CA LYS A 75 0.71 4.41 31.21
C LYS A 75 -0.46 4.11 32.12
N ASP A 76 -0.66 2.83 32.43
CA ASP A 76 -1.41 2.46 33.63
C ASP A 76 -0.38 2.08 34.71
N GLY A 77 -0.66 2.41 35.97
CA GLY A 77 0.32 2.65 37.05
C GLY A 77 1.37 1.57 37.35
N GLU A 78 1.30 0.37 36.75
CA GLU A 78 2.30 -0.71 36.90
C GLU A 78 2.79 -1.36 35.59
N GLU A 79 2.13 -1.14 34.45
CA GLU A 79 2.50 -1.80 33.17
C GLU A 79 2.70 -0.76 32.05
N SER A 80 3.87 -0.79 31.42
CA SER A 80 4.19 0.03 30.24
C SER A 80 4.34 -0.89 29.03
N VAL A 81 3.42 -0.78 28.07
CA VAL A 81 3.52 -1.49 26.79
C VAL A 81 4.07 -0.53 25.74
N ASP A 82 5.37 -0.62 25.48
CA ASP A 82 6.03 0.15 24.42
C ASP A 82 5.79 -0.52 23.04
N LYS A 83 4.83 0.02 22.29
CA LYS A 83 4.52 -0.41 20.91
C LYS A 83 5.24 0.41 19.84
N SER A 84 6.21 1.24 20.22
CA SER A 84 6.90 2.15 19.29
C SER A 84 7.58 1.44 18.13
N ARG A 85 8.12 0.25 18.40
CA ARG A 85 8.79 -0.61 17.41
C ARG A 85 7.82 -1.09 16.32
N THR A 86 6.54 -1.25 16.64
CA THR A 86 5.54 -1.77 15.69
C THR A 86 5.21 -0.76 14.60
N SER A 87 4.95 0.50 14.95
CA SER A 87 4.68 1.54 13.94
C SER A 87 5.93 1.86 13.12
N ALA A 88 7.12 1.89 13.74
CA ALA A 88 8.38 2.06 13.01
C ALA A 88 8.60 0.95 11.96
N ASN A 89 8.22 -0.30 12.28
CA ASN A 89 8.27 -1.40 11.33
C ASN A 89 7.28 -1.21 10.16
N TYR A 90 6.05 -0.76 10.43
CA TYR A 90 5.07 -0.46 9.39
C TYR A 90 5.49 0.71 8.50
N LEU A 91 6.06 1.78 9.07
CA LEU A 91 6.61 2.89 8.29
C LEU A 91 7.76 2.44 7.39
N THR A 92 8.62 1.56 7.88
CA THR A 92 9.70 0.96 7.08
C THR A 92 9.15 0.11 5.93
N LEU A 93 8.11 -0.69 6.20
CA LEU A 93 7.44 -1.48 5.17
C LEU A 93 6.77 -0.58 4.13
N LEU A 94 6.06 0.46 4.56
CA LEU A 94 5.41 1.44 3.71
C LEU A 94 6.41 2.11 2.76
N ALA A 95 7.56 2.55 3.29
CA ALA A 95 8.63 3.15 2.49
C ALA A 95 9.14 2.19 1.40
N ARG A 96 9.28 0.90 1.71
CA ARG A 96 9.71 -0.13 0.74
C ARG A 96 8.65 -0.36 -0.34
N LEU A 97 7.38 -0.46 0.04
CA LEU A 97 6.28 -0.65 -0.91
C LEU A 97 6.13 0.54 -1.86
N ASN A 98 6.25 1.76 -1.32
CA ASN A 98 6.26 2.97 -2.14
C ASN A 98 7.45 2.98 -3.10
N ALA A 99 8.67 2.67 -2.63
CA ALA A 99 9.84 2.60 -3.51
C ALA A 99 9.68 1.56 -4.65
N GLU A 100 9.10 0.40 -4.34
CA GLU A 100 8.77 -0.63 -5.34
C GLU A 100 7.74 -0.11 -6.35
N TYR A 101 6.69 0.57 -5.87
CA TYR A 101 5.66 1.12 -6.75
C TYR A 101 6.24 2.19 -7.68
N GLU A 102 7.01 3.13 -7.14
CA GLU A 102 7.62 4.20 -7.92
C GLU A 102 8.57 3.63 -8.98
N ALA A 103 9.43 2.68 -8.62
CA ALA A 103 10.39 2.07 -9.54
C ALA A 103 9.72 1.38 -10.74
N ASN A 104 8.57 0.74 -10.53
CA ASN A 104 7.90 -0.04 -11.56
C ASN A 104 6.85 0.75 -12.36
N TYR A 105 6.23 1.77 -11.76
CA TYR A 105 5.01 2.37 -12.31
C TYR A 105 5.02 3.89 -12.48
N THR A 106 6.04 4.61 -11.97
CA THR A 106 6.12 6.08 -12.13
C THR A 106 7.19 6.56 -13.11
N GLN A 107 8.14 5.70 -13.51
CA GLN A 107 9.23 6.08 -14.42
C GLN A 107 8.86 6.20 -15.92
N LYS A 108 7.61 6.57 -16.25
CA LYS A 108 7.21 6.93 -17.62
C LYS A 108 6.83 8.41 -17.78
N SER A 109 7.59 9.30 -17.16
CA SER A 109 7.70 10.68 -17.62
C SER A 109 9.13 10.94 -18.07
N GLY A 110 9.43 10.47 -19.28
CA GLY A 110 10.70 10.74 -19.95
C GLY A 110 10.80 12.19 -20.41
N PHE A 111 10.87 13.14 -19.48
CA PHE A 111 11.46 14.44 -19.79
C PHE A 111 12.98 14.30 -19.69
N LYS A 112 13.58 13.66 -20.71
CA LYS A 112 14.97 13.98 -21.07
C LYS A 112 14.96 15.44 -21.47
N ILE A 113 15.35 16.33 -20.56
CA ILE A 113 15.73 17.69 -20.90
C ILE A 113 16.89 17.54 -21.90
N MET A 114 16.60 17.65 -23.20
CA MET A 114 17.63 17.92 -24.18
C MET A 114 18.26 19.25 -23.76
N LYS A 115 19.49 19.20 -23.24
CA LYS A 115 20.34 20.39 -23.23
C LYS A 115 20.37 20.87 -24.67
N ARG A 116 19.86 22.08 -24.92
CA ARG A 116 19.92 22.69 -26.26
C ARG A 116 21.40 22.68 -26.66
N LEU A 117 21.73 21.93 -27.71
CA LEU A 117 22.98 22.14 -28.43
C LEU A 117 22.96 23.59 -28.90
N ASP A 118 24.06 24.27 -28.59
CA ASP A 118 24.60 25.40 -29.33
C ASP A 118 23.73 26.64 -29.48
N ARG A 119 23.97 27.58 -28.56
CA ARG A 119 24.22 28.97 -28.93
C ARG A 119 25.74 29.08 -29.16
N LEU A 120 26.20 28.78 -30.37
CA LEU A 120 27.50 29.19 -30.91
C LEU A 120 27.26 30.31 -31.92
#